data_AF-A0A9W9WGT6-F1
#
_entry.id   AF-A0A9W9WGT6-F1
#
_cell.length_a   1.000
_cell.length_b   1.000
_cell.length_c   1.000
_cell.angle_alpha   90.00
_cell.angle_beta   90.00
_cell.angle_gamma   90.00
#
_symmetry.space_group_name_H-M   'P 1'
#
loop_
_entity.id
_entity.type
_entity.pdbx_description
1 polymer ?
#
loop_
_entity_poly.entity_id
_entity_poly.type
_entity_poly.pdbx_seq_one_letter_code
_entity_poly.pdbx_strand_id
1 'polypeptide(L)'
;MQNKRALAYLSSLEQGCATTIYASVSSELEGGGGLYLEGASVAAYPTPSGGDGLEYGYSSWAFDEAKEKELWDLSKSWVGVN
;
A
#
# COMPACT_ATOMS: atom_id res chain seq x y z
N MET A 1 23.25 -10.48 -0.96
CA MET A 1 21.89 -10.90 -1.34
C MET A 1 21.87 -12.42 -1.53
N GLN A 2 21.37 -13.18 -0.55
CA GLN A 2 21.33 -14.67 -0.60
C GLN A 2 19.93 -15.25 -0.27
N ASN A 3 18.93 -14.40 0.02
CA ASN A 3 17.58 -14.86 0.33
C ASN A 3 16.77 -14.99 -0.97
N LYS A 4 16.54 -16.24 -1.42
CA LYS A 4 15.78 -16.55 -2.64
C LYS A 4 14.34 -16.05 -2.61
N ARG A 5 13.70 -16.01 -1.43
CA ARG A 5 12.34 -15.48 -1.25
C ARG A 5 12.32 -13.98 -1.53
N ALA A 6 13.28 -13.23 -0.98
CA ALA A 6 13.39 -11.79 -1.21
C ALA A 6 13.57 -11.45 -2.69
N LEU A 7 14.36 -12.23 -3.42
CA LEU A 7 14.57 -12.04 -4.85
C LEU A 7 13.30 -12.25 -5.69
N ALA A 8 12.32 -13.01 -5.21
CA ALA A 8 11.05 -13.20 -5.91
C ALA A 8 10.14 -11.97 -5.84
N TYR A 9 10.29 -11.13 -4.81
CA TYR A 9 9.48 -9.94 -4.58
C TYR A 9 10.21 -8.62 -4.87
N LEU A 10 11.53 -8.68 -5.09
CA LEU A 10 12.32 -7.49 -5.40
C LEU A 10 11.99 -6.99 -6.80
N SER A 11 11.42 -5.80 -6.89
CA SER A 11 11.20 -5.09 -8.15
C SER A 11 12.45 -4.35 -8.61
N SER A 12 12.63 -4.23 -9.92
CA SER A 12 13.51 -3.21 -10.50
C SER A 12 13.04 -1.80 -10.14
N LEU A 13 13.90 -0.79 -10.37
CA LEU A 13 13.56 0.60 -10.11
C LEU A 13 12.34 1.02 -10.97
N GLU A 14 12.34 0.66 -12.24
CA GLU A 14 11.28 0.97 -13.20
C GLU A 14 9.96 0.33 -12.76
N GLN A 15 9.98 -0.95 -12.33
CA GLN A 15 8.80 -1.63 -11.80
C GLN A 15 8.28 -0.99 -10.51
N GLY A 16 9.17 -0.55 -9.61
CA GLY A 16 8.77 0.15 -8.38
C GLY A 16 8.09 1.49 -8.68
N CYS A 17 8.63 2.26 -9.62
CA CYS A 17 8.05 3.54 -10.03
C CYS A 17 6.73 3.40 -10.80
N ALA A 18 6.52 2.28 -11.51
CA ALA A 18 5.33 2.07 -12.33
C ALA A 18 4.02 2.17 -11.53
N THR A 19 4.00 1.72 -10.27
CA THR A 19 2.81 1.79 -9.41
C THR A 19 2.36 3.24 -9.18
N THR A 20 3.29 4.15 -8.91
CA THR A 20 2.98 5.58 -8.71
C THR A 20 2.45 6.22 -9.99
N ILE A 21 3.04 5.87 -11.15
CA ILE A 21 2.57 6.37 -12.44
C ILE A 21 1.15 5.88 -12.70
N TYR A 22 0.90 4.57 -12.56
CA TYR A 22 -0.44 3.98 -12.71
C TYR A 22 -1.47 4.66 -11.81
N ALA A 23 -1.17 4.83 -10.52
CA ALA A 23 -2.02 5.52 -9.55
C ALA A 23 -2.35 6.96 -9.95
N SER A 24 -1.41 7.64 -10.61
CA SER A 24 -1.52 9.07 -10.92
C SER A 24 -2.28 9.37 -12.21
N VAL A 25 -2.24 8.47 -13.20
CA VAL A 25 -2.72 8.77 -14.56
C VAL A 25 -3.75 7.79 -15.11
N SER A 26 -4.01 6.66 -14.42
CA SER A 26 -4.96 5.67 -14.93
C SER A 26 -6.40 6.16 -14.78
N SER A 27 -7.11 6.25 -15.91
CA SER A 27 -8.55 6.54 -15.93
C SER A 27 -9.39 5.48 -15.22
N GLU A 28 -8.87 4.25 -15.05
CA GLU A 28 -9.58 3.17 -14.36
C GLU A 28 -9.79 3.43 -12.87
N LEU A 29 -8.97 4.31 -12.28
CA LEU A 29 -8.99 4.64 -10.86
C LEU A 29 -9.79 5.90 -10.56
N GLU A 30 -10.30 6.59 -11.58
CA GLU A 30 -11.06 7.82 -11.41
C GLU A 30 -12.32 7.59 -10.56
N GLY A 31 -12.51 8.42 -9.54
CA GLY A 31 -13.60 8.29 -8.58
C GLY A 31 -13.43 7.15 -7.57
N GLY A 32 -12.37 6.34 -7.68
CA GLY A 32 -12.00 5.30 -6.73
C GLY A 32 -11.08 5.83 -5.63
N GLY A 33 -11.55 5.84 -4.38
CA GLY A 33 -10.74 6.12 -3.19
C GLY A 33 -10.52 4.86 -2.34
N GLY A 34 -9.61 4.93 -1.37
CA GLY A 34 -9.38 3.82 -0.44
C GLY A 34 -8.82 2.56 -1.09
N LEU A 35 -7.99 2.72 -2.13
CA LEU A 35 -7.36 1.60 -2.84
C LEU A 35 -5.92 1.41 -2.36
N TYR A 36 -5.50 0.16 -2.22
CA TYR A 36 -4.10 -0.20 -2.07
C TYR A 36 -3.55 -0.70 -3.41
N LEU A 37 -2.43 -0.13 -3.85
CA LEU A 37 -1.84 -0.41 -5.15
C LEU A 37 -0.43 -0.95 -4.99
N GLU A 38 -0.14 -2.00 -5.76
CA GLU A 38 1.16 -2.64 -5.79
C GLU A 38 1.38 -3.34 -7.13
N GLY A 39 2.61 -3.31 -7.65
CA GLY A 39 2.94 -3.90 -8.94
C GLY A 39 2.17 -3.30 -10.12
N ALA A 40 1.89 -1.99 -10.10
CA ALA A 40 1.03 -1.31 -11.09
C ALA A 40 -0.37 -1.94 -11.24
N SER A 41 -0.95 -2.40 -10.13
CA SER A 41 -2.29 -2.97 -10.07
C SER A 41 -2.96 -2.65 -8.73
N VAL A 42 -4.29 -2.74 -8.67
CA VAL A 42 -5.02 -2.74 -7.39
C VAL A 42 -4.83 -4.10 -6.74
N ALA A 43 -4.36 -4.14 -5.49
CA ALA A 43 -4.21 -5.39 -4.76
C ALA A 43 -5.58 -6.02 -4.49
N ALA A 44 -5.81 -7.23 -4.99
CA ALA A 44 -7.10 -7.92 -4.87
C ALA A 44 -7.33 -8.52 -3.48
N TYR A 45 -6.27 -8.79 -2.72
CA TYR A 45 -6.33 -9.48 -1.44
C TYR A 45 -5.35 -8.88 -0.43
N PRO A 46 -5.68 -8.93 0.88
CA PRO A 46 -4.71 -8.67 1.92
C PRO A 46 -3.58 -9.70 1.88
N THR A 47 -2.46 -9.35 2.49
CA THR A 47 -1.35 -10.28 2.72
C THR A 47 -1.86 -11.52 3.47
N PRO A 48 -1.38 -12.73 3.16
CA PRO A 48 -1.76 -13.94 3.88
C PRO A 48 -1.56 -13.81 5.40
N SER A 49 -2.36 -14.54 6.17
CA SER A 49 -2.20 -14.58 7.63
C SER A 49 -0.80 -15.05 8.01
N GLY A 50 -0.06 -14.24 8.77
CA GLY A 50 1.33 -14.53 9.14
C GLY A 50 2.35 -14.18 8.05
N GLY A 51 1.92 -13.55 6.96
CA GLY A 51 2.81 -12.96 5.97
C GLY A 51 3.65 -11.84 6.58
N ASP A 52 4.83 -11.65 6.01
CA ASP A 52 5.72 -10.54 6.34
C ASP A 52 5.60 -9.42 5.29
N GLY A 53 6.24 -8.28 5.55
CA GLY A 53 6.21 -7.13 4.63
C GLY A 53 6.97 -7.32 3.31
N LEU A 54 7.26 -8.57 2.93
CA LEU A 54 7.85 -8.92 1.65
C LEU A 54 6.78 -9.34 0.63
N GLU A 55 5.68 -9.90 1.11
CA GLU A 55 4.61 -10.43 0.26
C GLU A 55 3.67 -9.33 -0.20
N TYR A 56 3.18 -9.48 -1.44
CA TYR A 56 2.21 -8.57 -2.00
C TYR A 56 0.92 -8.50 -1.18
N GLY A 57 0.33 -7.30 -1.13
CA GLY A 57 -0.92 -7.02 -0.44
C GLY A 57 -0.76 -6.13 0.78
N TYR A 58 -1.88 -5.88 1.43
CA TYR A 58 -1.95 -5.01 2.60
C TYR A 58 -2.31 -5.79 3.86
N SER A 59 -1.92 -5.24 5.01
CA SER A 59 -2.28 -5.84 6.30
C SER A 59 -3.79 -5.83 6.53
N SER A 60 -4.32 -6.82 7.25
CA SER A 60 -5.77 -6.93 7.53
C SER A 60 -6.37 -5.73 8.27
N TRP A 61 -5.53 -4.94 8.95
CA TRP A 61 -5.92 -3.72 9.66
C TRP A 61 -5.78 -2.44 8.84
N ALA A 62 -5.36 -2.52 7.57
CA ALA A 62 -5.08 -1.34 6.74
C ALA A 62 -6.31 -0.48 6.42
N PHE A 63 -7.51 -1.04 6.52
CA PHE A 63 -8.80 -0.38 6.24
C PHE A 63 -9.71 -0.34 7.49
N ASP A 64 -9.13 -0.20 8.67
CA ASP A 64 -9.85 -0.07 9.93
C ASP A 64 -10.20 1.40 10.18
N GLU A 65 -11.41 1.82 9.78
CA GLU A 65 -11.87 3.21 9.85
C GLU A 65 -11.73 3.84 11.25
N ALA A 66 -11.91 3.04 12.31
CA ALA A 66 -11.78 3.54 13.68
C ALA A 66 -10.33 3.92 13.99
N LYS A 67 -9.39 3.06 13.61
CA LYS A 67 -7.95 3.33 13.77
C LYS A 67 -7.47 4.44 12.83
N GLU A 68 -7.98 4.50 11.60
CA GLU A 68 -7.68 5.58 10.66
C GLU A 68 -8.07 6.94 11.25
N LYS A 69 -9.27 7.04 11.81
CA LYS A 69 -9.75 8.26 12.46
C LYS A 69 -8.91 8.63 13.67
N GLU A 70 -8.59 7.67 14.53
CA GLU A 70 -7.72 7.90 15.69
C GLU A 70 -6.34 8.41 15.27
N LEU A 71 -5.73 7.77 14.26
CA LEU A 71 -4.43 8.17 13.73
C LEU A 71 -4.46 9.57 13.12
N TRP A 72 -5.53 9.93 12.41
CA TRP A 72 -5.70 11.28 11.86
C TRP A 72 -5.77 12.35 12.95
N ASP A 73 -6.57 12.14 13.99
CA ASP A 73 -6.72 13.09 15.09
C ASP A 73 -5.41 13.25 15.89
N LEU A 74 -4.66 12.16 16.11
CA LEU A 74 -3.32 12.20 16.70
C LEU A 74 -2.31 12.94 15.81
N SER A 75 -2.29 12.66 14.50
CA SER A 75 -1.36 13.27 13.55
C SER A 75 -1.53 14.78 13.50
N LYS A 76 -2.79 15.24 13.44
CA LYS A 76 -3.16 16.66 13.52
C LYS A 76 -2.61 17.34 14.77
N SER A 77 -2.82 16.70 15.94
CA SER A 77 -2.29 17.18 17.22
C SER A 77 -0.77 17.29 17.21
N TRP A 78 -0.06 16.28 16.70
CA TRP A 78 1.41 16.28 16.67
C TRP A 78 2.02 17.34 15.77
N VAL A 79 1.39 17.63 14.64
CA VAL A 79 1.89 18.67 13.70
C VAL A 79 1.28 20.05 13.97
N GLY A 80 0.40 20.17 14.97
CA GLY A 80 -0.19 21.44 15.40
C GLY A 80 -1.21 22.03 14.42
N VAL A 81 -1.86 21.19 13.62
CA VAL A 81 -2.94 21.61 12.70
C VAL A 81 -4.28 21.08 13.24
N ASN A 82 -5.19 21.97 13.62
CA ASN A 82 -6.51 21.61 14.12
C ASN A 82 -7.61 22.07 13.17
#